data_AF-A0A8T0QTI7-F1
#
_entry.id   AF-A0A8T0QTI7-F1
#
_cell.length_a   1.000
_cell.length_b   1.000
_cell.length_c   1.000
_cell.angle_alpha   90.00
_cell.angle_beta   90.00
_cell.angle_gamma   90.00
#
_symmetry.space_group_name_H-M   'P 1'
#
loop_
_entity.id
_entity.type
_entity.pdbx_description
1 polymer ?
#
loop_
_entity_poly.entity_id
_entity_poly.type
_entity_poly.pdbx_seq_one_letter_code
_entity_poly.pdbx_strand_id
1 'polypeptide(L)'
;MPPPPIKTYPAAPSIATHTHPHLSIDLDTSKRSQQLASSPPTMASRSSCILLAAAALAALVAVGSCASALSFKTGPGCSATKLVLIPSVAISEVEVKEKGADDFSELKEGPTGTWTLEGKAALKGPFSIRFAAKSGGYRVVDDAIPASFKSGSVYKTTLQV
;
A
#
# COMPACT_ATOMS: atom_id res chain seq x y z
N MET A 1 22.51 19.92 -30.45
CA MET A 1 21.32 19.47 -29.72
C MET A 1 21.46 19.96 -28.29
N PRO A 2 20.59 20.86 -27.79
CA PRO A 2 20.73 21.36 -26.43
C PRO A 2 20.31 20.28 -25.41
N PRO A 3 20.96 20.22 -24.23
CA PRO A 3 20.56 19.30 -23.17
C PRO A 3 19.17 19.65 -22.62
N PRO A 4 18.38 18.66 -22.18
CA PRO A 4 17.06 18.92 -21.61
C PRO A 4 17.17 19.71 -20.30
N PRO A 5 16.20 20.58 -19.98
CA PRO A 5 16.23 21.42 -18.79
C PRO A 5 16.09 20.58 -17.51
N ILE A 6 16.96 20.86 -16.53
CA ILE A 6 16.96 20.22 -15.21
C ILE A 6 15.71 20.70 -14.44
N LYS A 7 14.77 19.79 -14.19
CA LYS A 7 13.65 20.06 -13.26
C LYS A 7 14.20 20.18 -11.84
N THR A 8 14.27 21.42 -11.34
CA THR A 8 14.51 21.71 -9.93
C THR A 8 13.23 21.41 -9.15
N TYR A 9 13.27 20.44 -8.25
CA TYR A 9 12.16 20.13 -7.34
C TYR A 9 12.29 20.98 -6.07
N PRO A 10 11.21 21.57 -5.54
CA PRO A 10 11.26 22.32 -4.29
C PRO A 10 11.50 21.38 -3.08
N ALA A 11 12.30 21.85 -2.13
CA ALA A 11 12.62 21.16 -0.89
C ALA A 11 11.36 20.91 -0.03
N ALA A 12 11.31 19.75 0.61
CA ALA A 12 10.23 19.35 1.50
C ALA A 12 10.12 20.31 2.71
N PRO A 13 8.90 20.65 3.17
CA PRO A 13 8.74 21.50 4.35
C PRO A 13 9.13 20.74 5.63
N SER A 14 9.96 21.41 6.44
CA SER A 14 10.40 20.95 7.77
C SER A 14 9.23 21.01 8.75
N ILE A 15 8.95 19.92 9.46
CA ILE A 15 7.88 19.85 10.47
C ILE A 15 8.30 20.65 11.70
N ALA A 16 7.56 21.72 11.98
CA ALA A 16 7.68 22.54 13.18
C ALA A 16 7.20 21.77 14.41
N THR A 17 8.02 21.77 15.45
CA THR A 17 7.75 21.30 16.81
C THR A 17 6.60 22.11 17.44
N HIS A 18 5.56 21.43 17.94
CA HIS A 18 4.53 22.07 18.76
C HIS A 18 4.63 21.60 20.21
N THR A 19 4.83 22.60 21.08
CA THR A 19 4.98 22.58 22.54
C THR A 19 3.80 21.90 23.26
N HIS A 20 4.11 21.03 24.22
CA HIS A 20 3.19 20.55 25.27
C HIS A 20 3.40 21.38 26.55
N PRO A 21 2.36 21.97 27.18
CA PRO A 21 2.49 22.53 28.50
C PRO A 21 2.44 21.45 29.59
N HIS A 22 3.44 21.59 30.45
CA HIS A 22 3.77 21.02 31.74
C HIS A 22 2.60 20.90 32.74
N LEU A 23 2.39 19.69 33.30
CA LEU A 23 1.75 19.53 34.62
C LEU A 23 2.48 18.41 35.38
N SER A 24 3.34 18.80 36.31
CA SER A 24 4.01 17.90 37.24
C SER A 24 3.00 17.34 38.25
N ILE A 25 2.93 16.01 38.35
CA ILE A 25 2.25 15.32 39.45
C ILE A 25 3.35 14.97 40.45
N ASP A 26 3.48 15.79 41.49
CA ASP A 26 4.36 15.50 42.61
C ASP A 26 3.66 14.50 43.56
N LEU A 27 4.39 13.45 43.86
CA LEU A 27 4.01 12.33 44.71
C LEU A 27 4.38 12.68 46.16
N ASP A 28 3.41 12.99 47.02
CA ASP A 28 3.65 13.10 48.46
C ASP A 28 2.70 12.20 49.28
N THR A 29 3.21 11.01 49.55
CA THR A 29 3.40 10.42 50.88
C THR A 29 2.47 10.85 52.04
N SER A 30 1.67 9.89 52.50
CA SER A 30 1.46 9.52 53.91
C SER A 30 1.10 10.63 54.92
N LYS A 31 -0.18 10.69 55.31
CA LYS A 31 -0.51 10.87 56.74
C LYS A 31 -1.85 10.28 57.17
N ARG A 32 -1.68 9.25 58.00
CA ARG A 32 -2.59 8.66 58.99
C ARG A 32 -3.32 9.70 59.85
N SER A 33 -4.64 9.54 59.99
CA SER A 33 -5.44 9.77 61.21
C SER A 33 -6.81 9.08 61.03
N GLN A 34 -7.00 7.88 61.57
CA GLN A 34 -7.74 7.60 62.81
C GLN A 34 -9.20 8.11 62.73
N GLN A 35 -10.14 7.26 62.35
CA GLN A 35 -10.90 6.39 63.27
C GLN A 35 -11.74 7.21 64.26
N LEU A 36 -13.02 7.41 63.93
CA LEU A 36 -14.08 7.52 64.94
C LEU A 36 -15.07 6.39 64.71
N ALA A 37 -15.23 5.59 65.76
CA ALA A 37 -16.00 4.37 65.80
C ALA A 37 -17.49 4.63 66.02
N SER A 38 -18.33 3.88 65.32
CA SER A 38 -19.57 3.30 65.86
C SER A 38 -20.17 2.31 64.85
N SER A 39 -20.32 1.03 65.23
CA SER A 39 -21.18 0.02 64.59
C SER A 39 -22.29 -0.38 65.60
N PRO A 40 -23.37 -1.16 65.29
CA PRO A 40 -23.79 -1.88 64.06
C PRO A 40 -25.35 -1.78 63.81
N PRO A 41 -26.07 -2.76 63.21
CA PRO A 41 -26.07 -3.24 61.83
C PRO A 41 -27.40 -2.92 61.09
N THR A 42 -27.39 -2.88 59.76
CA THR A 42 -28.60 -3.26 58.99
C THR A 42 -28.15 -4.17 57.86
N MET A 43 -28.30 -5.46 58.11
CA MET A 43 -28.27 -6.48 57.08
C MET A 43 -29.61 -6.40 56.34
N ALA A 44 -29.65 -5.66 55.24
CA ALA A 44 -30.69 -5.79 54.24
C ALA A 44 -30.06 -6.49 53.03
N SER A 45 -30.22 -7.81 53.01
CA SER A 45 -30.06 -8.64 51.83
C SER A 45 -30.97 -8.12 50.71
N ARG A 46 -30.38 -7.63 49.63
CA ARG A 46 -30.95 -7.58 48.28
C ARG A 46 -29.79 -7.84 47.33
N SER A 47 -29.40 -9.09 47.17
CA SER A 47 -29.97 -9.95 46.12
C SER A 47 -30.03 -9.20 44.80
N SER A 48 -29.07 -9.58 43.94
CA SER A 48 -29.23 -9.67 42.49
C SER A 48 -29.45 -8.36 41.74
N CYS A 49 -28.35 -7.82 41.18
CA CYS A 49 -28.25 -7.35 39.80
C CYS A 49 -26.77 -7.00 39.51
N ILE A 50 -25.84 -7.94 39.73
CA ILE A 50 -24.49 -7.86 39.16
C ILE A 50 -24.62 -8.26 37.70
N LEU A 51 -25.21 -7.42 36.84
CA LEU A 51 -25.06 -7.51 35.39
C LEU A 51 -25.61 -6.21 34.82
N LEU A 52 -24.76 -5.42 34.18
CA LEU A 52 -25.03 -4.55 33.02
C LEU A 52 -24.16 -3.30 33.07
N ALA A 53 -23.00 -3.39 32.42
CA ALA A 53 -22.52 -2.42 31.41
C ALA A 53 -20.99 -2.50 31.28
N ALA A 54 -20.48 -3.66 30.86
CA ALA A 54 -19.18 -3.74 30.22
C ALA A 54 -19.40 -3.82 28.71
N ALA A 55 -19.33 -2.68 28.02
CA ALA A 55 -19.24 -2.56 26.57
C ALA A 55 -19.08 -1.07 26.25
N ALA A 56 -18.29 -0.58 25.30
CA ALA A 56 -17.34 -1.19 24.39
C ALA A 56 -16.70 0.01 23.65
N LEU A 57 -15.37 0.13 23.59
CA LEU A 57 -14.69 0.95 22.57
C LEU A 57 -13.28 0.39 22.29
N ALA A 58 -13.20 -0.91 22.01
CA ALA A 58 -11.99 -1.54 21.48
C ALA A 58 -12.27 -2.04 20.06
N ALA A 59 -12.48 -1.11 19.14
CA ALA A 59 -12.47 -1.40 17.71
C ALA A 59 -11.80 -0.22 16.99
N LEU A 60 -10.53 0.03 17.32
CA LEU A 60 -9.64 0.73 16.40
C LEU A 60 -9.51 -0.18 15.19
N VAL A 61 -10.25 0.17 14.15
CA VAL A 61 -10.24 -0.53 12.87
C VAL A 61 -8.80 -0.47 12.36
N ALA A 62 -8.09 -1.58 12.51
CA ALA A 62 -6.89 -1.83 11.73
C ALA A 62 -7.37 -2.00 10.27
N VAL A 63 -7.60 -0.88 9.59
CA VAL A 63 -7.52 -0.86 8.12
C VAL A 63 -6.03 -1.00 7.82
N GLY A 64 -5.49 -2.18 8.06
CA GLY A 64 -4.25 -2.60 7.43
C GLY A 64 -4.56 -2.59 5.95
N SER A 65 -4.20 -1.51 5.27
CA SER A 65 -4.26 -1.43 3.82
C SER A 65 -3.56 -2.66 3.30
N CYS A 66 -4.30 -3.56 2.66
CA CYS A 66 -3.72 -4.67 1.91
C CYS A 66 -3.00 -4.02 0.72
N ALA A 67 -1.80 -3.49 0.95
CA ALA A 67 -0.90 -3.02 -0.08
C ALA A 67 -0.51 -4.25 -0.91
N SER A 68 -1.37 -4.55 -1.86
CA SER A 68 -1.30 -5.77 -2.65
C SER A 68 -0.18 -5.57 -3.63
N ALA A 69 0.84 -6.42 -3.53
CA ALA A 69 1.96 -6.38 -4.46
C ALA A 69 1.41 -6.44 -5.89
N LEU A 70 1.83 -5.48 -6.72
CA LEU A 70 1.43 -5.42 -8.12
C LEU A 70 1.93 -6.69 -8.81
N SER A 71 1.04 -7.31 -9.56
CA SER A 71 1.39 -8.45 -10.41
C SER A 71 0.90 -8.23 -11.84
N PHE A 72 1.66 -8.76 -12.78
CA PHE A 72 1.31 -8.79 -14.19
C PHE A 72 1.01 -10.22 -14.58
N LYS A 73 -0.25 -10.50 -14.90
CA LYS A 73 -0.65 -11.76 -15.48
C LYS A 73 -0.53 -11.67 -17.00
N THR A 74 0.07 -12.68 -17.61
CA THR A 74 0.08 -12.79 -19.06
C THR A 74 -1.28 -13.28 -19.55
N GLY A 75 -1.89 -12.53 -20.45
CA GLY A 75 -3.19 -12.85 -21.04
C GLY A 75 -3.13 -14.05 -21.98
N PRO A 76 -4.28 -14.60 -22.39
CA PRO A 76 -4.33 -15.60 -23.45
C PRO A 76 -3.79 -15.02 -24.77
N GLY A 77 -3.15 -15.86 -25.57
CA GLY A 77 -2.65 -15.46 -26.90
C GLY A 77 -1.29 -14.78 -26.90
N CYS A 78 -0.52 -14.85 -25.81
CA CYS A 78 0.89 -14.45 -25.88
C CYS A 78 1.67 -15.42 -26.77
N SER A 79 2.55 -14.88 -27.60
CA SER A 79 3.38 -15.59 -28.58
C SER A 79 4.76 -14.93 -28.65
N ALA A 80 5.63 -15.43 -29.53
CA ALA A 80 6.96 -14.83 -29.73
C ALA A 80 6.89 -13.35 -30.17
N THR A 81 5.81 -12.92 -30.82
CA THR A 81 5.65 -11.54 -31.33
C THR A 81 4.57 -10.74 -30.60
N LYS A 82 3.83 -11.37 -29.69
CA LYS A 82 2.69 -10.75 -29.00
C LYS A 82 2.78 -10.97 -27.50
N LEU A 83 2.72 -9.88 -26.75
CA LEU A 83 2.66 -9.91 -25.29
C LEU A 83 1.35 -9.27 -24.84
N VAL A 84 0.57 -10.00 -24.04
CA VAL A 84 -0.67 -9.51 -23.44
C VAL A 84 -0.46 -9.49 -21.93
N LEU A 85 -0.67 -8.35 -21.29
CA LEU A 85 -0.51 -8.13 -19.86
C LEU A 85 -1.85 -7.73 -19.23
N ILE A 86 -2.12 -8.29 -18.06
CA ILE A 86 -3.29 -8.02 -17.22
C ILE A 86 -2.75 -7.66 -15.84
N PRO A 87 -2.63 -6.36 -15.53
CA PRO A 87 -2.21 -5.89 -14.23
C PRO A 87 -3.25 -6.23 -13.16
N SER A 88 -2.82 -6.52 -11.94
CA SER A 88 -3.73 -6.79 -10.82
C SER A 88 -4.46 -5.56 -10.28
N VAL A 89 -4.06 -4.36 -10.70
CA VAL A 89 -4.62 -3.06 -10.28
C VAL A 89 -4.95 -2.21 -11.51
N ALA A 90 -5.86 -1.25 -11.36
CA ALA A 90 -6.20 -0.36 -12.45
C ALA A 90 -5.06 0.64 -12.73
N ILE A 91 -4.50 0.57 -13.93
CA ILE A 91 -3.46 1.48 -14.42
C ILE A 91 -3.93 2.20 -15.67
N SER A 92 -3.42 3.40 -15.90
CA SER A 92 -3.85 4.28 -17.00
C SER A 92 -2.98 4.16 -18.24
N GLU A 93 -1.71 3.79 -18.06
CA GLU A 93 -0.74 3.67 -19.14
C GLU A 93 0.24 2.54 -18.82
N VAL A 94 0.64 1.79 -19.84
CA VAL A 94 1.65 0.73 -19.74
C VAL A 94 2.58 0.78 -20.92
N GLU A 95 3.87 0.73 -20.65
CA GLU A 95 4.91 0.66 -21.64
C GLU A 95 5.89 -0.44 -21.23
N VAL A 96 6.49 -1.10 -22.21
CA VAL A 96 7.50 -2.13 -21.97
C VAL A 96 8.77 -1.88 -22.76
N LYS A 97 9.89 -2.23 -22.17
CA LYS A 97 11.21 -2.17 -22.80
C LYS A 97 11.75 -3.58 -22.93
N GLU A 98 12.06 -3.96 -24.17
CA GLU A 98 12.76 -5.20 -24.49
C GLU A 98 14.21 -5.14 -24.00
N LYS A 99 14.78 -6.31 -23.71
CA LYS A 99 16.18 -6.37 -23.30
C LYS A 99 17.10 -5.84 -24.40
N GLY A 100 17.89 -4.82 -24.06
CA GLY A 100 18.82 -4.18 -24.97
C GLY A 100 18.19 -3.12 -25.89
N ALA A 101 16.89 -2.81 -25.73
CA ALA A 101 16.31 -1.61 -26.32
C ALA A 101 16.61 -0.39 -25.45
N ASP A 102 16.77 0.77 -26.09
CA ASP A 102 16.99 2.04 -25.39
C ASP A 102 15.68 2.68 -24.91
N ASP A 103 14.59 2.46 -25.66
CA ASP A 103 13.29 3.10 -25.46
C ASP A 103 12.20 2.16 -24.94
N PHE A 104 11.23 2.74 -24.22
CA PHE A 104 10.00 2.07 -23.84
C PHE A 104 8.98 2.13 -24.98
N SER A 105 8.32 1.00 -25.25
CA SER A 105 7.26 0.87 -26.25
C SER A 105 5.90 0.83 -25.56
N GLU A 106 4.99 1.70 -25.97
CA GLU A 106 3.64 1.78 -25.42
C GLU A 106 2.80 0.56 -25.80
N LEU A 107 2.03 0.05 -24.82
CA LEU A 107 1.09 -1.03 -25.03
C LEU A 107 -0.28 -0.47 -25.38
N LYS A 108 -0.96 -1.14 -26.30
CA LYS A 108 -2.33 -0.81 -26.63
C LYS A 108 -3.27 -1.31 -25.53
N GLU A 109 -4.03 -0.40 -24.95
CA GLU A 109 -5.13 -0.75 -24.03
C GLU A 109 -6.20 -1.54 -24.80
N GLY A 110 -6.57 -2.68 -24.25
CA GLY A 110 -7.65 -3.54 -24.69
C GLY A 110 -8.79 -3.55 -23.68
N PRO A 111 -9.85 -4.33 -23.96
CA PRO A 111 -11.00 -4.43 -23.06
C PRO A 111 -10.57 -4.98 -21.70
N THR A 112 -11.25 -4.56 -20.64
CA THR A 112 -11.09 -5.10 -19.28
C THR A 112 -9.68 -4.89 -18.70
N GLY A 113 -8.99 -3.79 -19.05
CA GLY A 113 -7.66 -3.46 -18.52
C GLY A 113 -6.55 -4.38 -19.01
N THR A 114 -6.73 -4.98 -20.19
CA THR A 114 -5.68 -5.74 -20.88
C THR A 114 -4.76 -4.79 -21.62
N TRP A 115 -3.47 -5.09 -21.68
CA TRP A 115 -2.46 -4.27 -22.35
C TRP A 115 -1.71 -5.15 -23.33
N THR A 116 -1.72 -4.80 -24.61
CA THR A 116 -1.16 -5.64 -25.67
C THR A 116 -0.01 -4.95 -26.37
N LEU A 117 1.14 -5.62 -26.42
CA LEU A 117 2.25 -5.28 -27.32
C LEU A 117 2.22 -6.28 -28.48
N GLU A 118 2.23 -5.76 -29.71
CA GLU A 118 2.46 -6.54 -30.92
C GLU A 118 3.73 -6.04 -31.60
N GLY A 119 4.76 -6.87 -31.59
CA GLY A 119 6.02 -6.63 -32.27
C GLY A 119 5.98 -7.10 -33.71
N LYS A 120 6.71 -6.41 -34.59
CA LYS A 120 6.95 -6.89 -35.97
C LYS A 120 7.93 -8.06 -36.02
N ALA A 121 8.77 -8.19 -34.99
CA ALA A 121 9.76 -9.25 -34.82
C ALA A 121 9.53 -9.97 -33.49
N ALA A 122 10.27 -11.06 -33.28
CA ALA A 122 10.24 -11.78 -32.01
C ALA A 122 10.71 -10.87 -30.86
N LEU A 123 9.86 -10.74 -29.85
CA LEU A 123 10.05 -9.92 -28.67
C LEU A 123 11.20 -10.49 -27.82
N LYS A 124 12.13 -9.64 -27.39
CA LYS A 124 13.28 -10.02 -26.58
C LYS A 124 13.06 -9.68 -25.11
N GLY A 125 12.79 -10.70 -24.31
CA GLY A 125 12.79 -10.57 -22.86
C GLY A 125 14.19 -10.71 -22.23
N PRO A 126 14.29 -10.54 -20.91
CA PRO A 126 13.27 -10.04 -19.99
C PRO A 126 12.76 -8.64 -20.34
N PHE A 127 11.51 -8.35 -19.99
CA PHE A 127 10.86 -7.07 -20.26
C PHE A 127 10.81 -6.24 -18.98
N SER A 128 11.25 -4.99 -19.10
CA SER A 128 11.01 -3.98 -18.06
C SER A 128 9.68 -3.29 -18.33
N ILE A 129 8.87 -3.06 -17.31
CA ILE A 129 7.55 -2.44 -17.43
C ILE A 129 7.57 -1.06 -16.78
N ARG A 130 7.14 -0.04 -17.51
CA ARG A 130 6.81 1.29 -16.97
C ARG A 130 5.30 1.47 -17.00
N PHE A 131 4.71 1.97 -15.93
CA PHE A 131 3.26 2.19 -15.88
C PHE A 131 2.88 3.38 -15.02
N ALA A 132 1.71 3.96 -15.32
CA ALA A 132 1.07 4.99 -14.51
C ALA A 132 -0.12 4.42 -13.76
N ALA A 133 -0.12 4.53 -12.43
CA ALA A 133 -1.29 4.19 -11.63
C ALA A 133 -2.34 5.31 -11.71
N LYS A 134 -3.64 4.98 -11.67
CA LYS A 134 -4.72 5.99 -11.80
C LYS A 134 -4.66 7.12 -10.77
N SER A 135 -4.16 6.86 -9.58
CA SER A 135 -4.01 7.81 -8.48
C SER A 135 -2.54 8.09 -8.12
N GLY A 136 -1.59 7.57 -8.89
CA GLY A 136 -0.16 7.58 -8.56
C GLY A 136 0.72 8.05 -9.70
N GLY A 137 1.98 8.37 -9.38
CA GLY A 137 2.98 8.68 -10.40
C GLY A 137 3.45 7.44 -11.18
N TYR A 138 4.29 7.68 -12.18
CA TYR A 138 4.94 6.61 -12.94
C TYR A 138 5.82 5.74 -12.06
N ARG A 139 5.80 4.44 -12.35
CA ARG A 139 6.66 3.43 -11.73
C ARG A 139 7.35 2.62 -12.83
N VAL A 140 8.55 2.14 -12.54
CA VAL A 140 9.30 1.25 -13.43
C VAL A 140 9.66 -0.01 -12.64
N VAL A 141 9.46 -1.16 -13.27
CA VAL A 141 9.90 -2.47 -12.77
C VAL A 141 10.81 -3.07 -13.83
N ASP A 142 12.09 -3.15 -13.53
CA ASP A 142 13.06 -3.80 -14.39
C ASP A 142 12.87 -5.32 -14.35
N ASP A 143 13.07 -5.95 -15.51
CA ASP A 143 13.01 -7.40 -15.69
C ASP A 143 11.75 -8.10 -15.12
N ALA A 144 10.62 -7.40 -15.11
CA ALA A 144 9.36 -7.86 -14.53
C ALA A 144 8.81 -9.15 -15.18
N ILE A 145 9.02 -9.31 -16.49
CA ILE A 145 8.57 -10.47 -17.26
C ILE A 145 9.79 -11.20 -17.83
N PRO A 146 10.03 -12.47 -17.49
CA PRO A 146 11.18 -13.21 -17.99
C PRO A 146 11.03 -13.52 -19.49
N ALA A 147 12.15 -13.76 -20.19
CA ALA A 147 12.14 -14.15 -21.60
C ALA A 147 11.34 -15.43 -21.88
N SER A 148 11.32 -16.37 -20.93
CA SER A 148 10.59 -17.64 -21.00
C SER A 148 9.14 -17.53 -20.54
N PHE A 149 8.50 -16.37 -20.74
CA PHE A 149 7.13 -16.16 -20.28
C PHE A 149 6.15 -17.14 -20.93
N LYS A 150 5.10 -17.50 -20.19
CA LYS A 150 4.04 -18.40 -20.68
C LYS A 150 2.68 -17.76 -20.47
N SER A 151 1.83 -17.78 -21.49
CA SER A 151 0.43 -17.35 -21.41
C SER A 151 -0.26 -17.89 -20.15
N GLY A 152 -0.95 -17.02 -19.42
CA GLY A 152 -1.65 -17.35 -18.18
C GLY A 152 -0.79 -17.27 -16.91
N SER A 153 0.53 -17.11 -17.02
CA SER A 153 1.43 -16.99 -15.87
C SER A 153 1.29 -15.64 -15.18
N VAL A 154 1.43 -15.64 -13.85
CA VAL A 154 1.40 -14.42 -13.01
C VAL A 154 2.82 -14.12 -12.54
N TYR A 155 3.28 -12.91 -12.82
CA TYR A 155 4.58 -12.40 -12.38
C TYR A 155 4.36 -11.33 -11.32
N LYS A 156 4.78 -11.60 -10.09
CA LYS A 156 4.68 -10.66 -8.97
C LYS A 156 5.86 -9.71 -8.99
N THR A 157 5.59 -8.44 -8.76
CA THR A 157 6.61 -7.41 -8.57
C THR A 157 6.74 -7.10 -7.08
N THR A 158 7.85 -6.49 -6.70
CA THR A 158 8.06 -5.99 -5.33
C THR A 158 7.37 -4.64 -5.08
N LEU A 159 6.82 -4.01 -6.13
CA LEU A 159 6.11 -2.74 -6.00
C LEU A 159 4.71 -2.96 -5.43
N GLN A 160 4.33 -2.05 -4.55
CA GLN A 160 2.97 -1.92 -4.03
C GLN A 160 2.39 -0.62 -4.61
N VAL A 161 1.14 -0.69 -5.08
CA VAL A 161 0.39 0.47 -5.59
C VAL A 161 -0.72 0.84 -4.62
#